data_AF-A0A354NTT2-F1
#
_entry.id   AF-A0A354NTT2-F1
#
_cell.length_a   1.000
_cell.length_b   1.000
_cell.length_c   1.000
_cell.angle_alpha   90.00
_cell.angle_beta   90.00
_cell.angle_gamma   90.00
#
_symmetry.space_group_name_H-M   'P 1'
#
loop_
_entity.id
_entity.type
_entity.pdbx_description
1 polymer ?
#
loop_
_entity_poly.entity_id
_entity_poly.type
_entity_poly.pdbx_seq_one_letter_code
_entity_poly.pdbx_strand_id
1 'polypeptide(L)' 'WDISKFVRLRDIFFAVRGSAAASLVLYCLGVTDVDPMPYTLVFERFLNLERKEMPDIDMDFQDDRREEV' A
#
# COMPACT_ATOMS: atom_id res chain seq x y z
N TRP A 1 6.77 3.84 -2.59
CA TRP A 1 7.80 4.18 -1.59
C TRP A 1 7.90 5.68 -1.43
N ASP A 2 8.29 6.46 -2.44
CA ASP A 2 8.50 7.91 -2.26
C ASP A 2 7.29 8.66 -1.69
N ILE A 3 6.08 8.36 -2.17
CA ILE A 3 4.83 8.92 -1.62
C ILE A 3 4.64 8.54 -0.15
N SER A 4 4.80 7.26 0.21
CA SER A 4 4.64 6.82 1.61
C SER A 4 5.71 7.40 2.53
N LYS A 5 6.94 7.58 2.03
CA LYS A 5 7.99 8.32 2.75
C LYS A 5 7.59 9.76 2.99
N PHE A 6 7.11 10.44 1.95
CA PHE A 6 6.75 11.85 1.98
C PHE A 6 5.65 12.13 3.00
N VAL A 7 4.55 11.37 2.94
CA VAL A 7 3.41 11.57 3.85
C VAL A 7 3.79 11.28 5.30
N ARG A 8 4.62 10.25 5.55
CA ARG A 8 5.13 9.95 6.90
C ARG A 8 6.01 11.08 7.46
N LEU A 9 6.89 11.66 6.63
CA LEU A 9 7.75 12.77 7.06
C LEU A 9 6.96 14.05 7.38
N ARG A 10 5.74 14.19 6.85
CA ARG A 10 4.85 15.34 7.07
C ARG A 10 3.69 15.05 8.00
N ASP A 11 3.70 13.87 8.65
CA ASP A 11 2.63 13.43 9.54
C ASP A 11 1.24 13.52 8.89
N ILE A 12 1.15 13.11 7.61
CA ILE A 12 -0.11 12.97 6.87
C ILE A 12 -0.56 11.52 6.99
N PHE A 13 -1.74 11.29 7.56
CA PHE A 13 -2.31 9.95 7.63
C PHE A 13 -2.60 9.41 6.23
N PHE A 14 -2.33 8.13 6.03
CA PHE A 14 -2.62 7.46 4.77
C PHE A 14 -2.88 5.97 5.01
N ALA A 15 -3.58 5.33 4.07
CA ALA A 15 -3.85 3.90 4.11
C ALA A 15 -3.79 3.31 2.71
N VAL A 16 -3.24 2.10 2.59
CA VAL A 16 -3.28 1.33 1.33
C VAL A 16 -4.58 0.54 1.25
N ARG A 17 -5.17 0.51 0.06
CA ARG A 17 -6.40 -0.21 -0.22
C ARG A 17 -6.18 -1.45 -1.07
N GLY A 18 -7.19 -2.32 -1.03
CA GLY A 18 -7.29 -3.46 -1.94
C GLY A 18 -6.22 -4.52 -1.70
N SER A 19 -5.88 -5.23 -2.78
CA SER A 19 -4.97 -6.38 -2.70
C SER A 19 -3.53 -6.01 -2.37
N ALA A 20 -3.12 -4.76 -2.54
CA ALA A 20 -1.78 -4.30 -2.22
C ALA A 20 -1.40 -4.52 -0.74
N ALA A 21 -2.37 -4.52 0.19
CA ALA A 21 -2.14 -4.85 1.60
C ALA A 21 -1.67 -6.30 1.85
N ALA A 22 -1.84 -7.21 0.88
CA ALA A 22 -1.34 -8.59 0.98
C ALA A 22 0.17 -8.73 0.67
N SER A 23 0.84 -7.65 0.28
CA SER A 23 2.24 -7.69 -0.13
C SER A 23 3.20 -7.43 1.04
N LEU A 24 3.95 -8.46 1.42
CA LEU A 24 5.01 -8.35 2.43
C LEU A 24 6.10 -7.35 2.00
N VAL A 25 6.38 -7.25 0.70
CA VAL A 25 7.34 -6.27 0.17
C VAL A 25 6.86 -4.83 0.42
N LEU A 26 5.58 -4.56 0.20
CA LEU A 26 5.02 -3.23 0.45
C LEU A 26 5.01 -2.89 1.94
N TYR A 27 4.80 -3.88 2.81
CA TYR A 27 4.95 -3.71 4.26
C TYR A 27 6.40 -3.37 4.63
N CYS A 28 7.38 -4.15 4.16
CA CYS A 28 8.81 -3.91 4.44
C CYS A 28 9.31 -2.55 3.92
N LEU A 29 8.75 -2.04 2.83
CA LEU A 29 9.08 -0.72 2.28
C LEU A 29 8.33 0.43 2.97
N GLY A 30 7.49 0.15 3.97
CA GLY A 30 6.67 1.17 4.63
C GLY A 30 5.64 1.82 3.70
N VAL A 31 5.19 1.08 2.68
CA VAL A 31 4.10 1.50 1.78
C VAL A 31 2.75 1.15 2.38
N THR A 32 2.65 0.08 3.16
CA THR A 32 1.47 -0.24 3.99
C THR A 32 1.92 -0.51 5.42
N ASP A 33 1.08 -0.18 6.41
CA ASP A 33 1.28 -0.54 7.82
C ASP A 33 0.66 -1.90 8.18
N VAL A 34 0.03 -2.58 7.22
CA VAL A 34 -0.53 -3.92 7.41
C VAL A 34 0.57 -4.96 7.21
N ASP A 35 0.98 -5.60 8.30
CA ASP A 35 1.74 -6.85 8.24
C ASP A 35 0.82 -7.97 7.74
N PRO A 36 1.04 -8.57 6.55
CA PRO A 36 0.16 -9.61 6.05
C PRO A 36 0.38 -10.96 6.76
N MET A 37 1.50 -11.19 7.45
CA MET A 37 1.88 -12.51 7.99
C MET A 37 0.90 -13.09 9.02
N PRO A 38 0.29 -12.31 9.93
CA PRO A 38 -0.71 -12.82 10.88
C PRO A 38 -2.06 -13.15 10.22
N TYR A 39 -2.28 -12.69 8.99
CA TYR A 39 -3.54 -12.81 8.28
C TYR A 39 -3.41 -13.80 7.13
N THR A 40 -4.51 -14.47 6.78
CA THR A 40 -4.54 -15.37 5.61
C THR A 40 -4.79 -14.58 4.32
N LEU A 41 -4.01 -13.51 4.09
CA LEU A 41 -4.07 -12.72 2.87
C LEU A 41 -3.35 -13.46 1.73
N VAL A 42 -3.92 -13.42 0.52
CA VAL A 42 -3.39 -14.12 -0.65
C VAL A 42 -2.66 -13.12 -1.54
N PHE A 43 -1.33 -13.24 -1.63
CA PHE A 43 -0.47 -12.35 -2.40
C PHE A 43 -0.81 -12.35 -3.89
N GLU A 44 -1.20 -13.49 -4.45
CA GLU A 44 -1.52 -13.65 -5.87
C GLU A 44 -2.76 -12.85 -6.30
N ARG A 45 -3.55 -12.34 -5.35
CA ARG A 45 -4.62 -11.37 -5.64
C ARG A 45 -4.07 -9.98 -5.99
N PHE A 46 -2.86 -9.67 -5.56
CA PHE A 46 -2.15 -8.44 -5.90
C PHE A 46 -1.36 -8.60 -7.19
N LEU A 47 -0.51 -9.63 -7.27
CA LEU A 47 0.33 -9.90 -8.43
C LEU A 47 0.28 -11.38 -8.78
N ASN A 48 -0.29 -11.70 -9.95
CA ASN A 48 -0.46 -13.06 -10.43
C ASN A 48 0.44 -13.32 -11.64
N LEU A 49 1.25 -14.38 -11.61
CA LEU A 49 2.17 -14.72 -12.71
C LEU A 49 1.44 -15.14 -14.00
N GLU A 50 0.26 -15.74 -13.89
CA GLU A 50 -0.57 -16.15 -15.02
C GLU A 50 -1.29 -14.96 -15.67
N ARG A 51 -1.45 -13.85 -14.94
CA ARG A 51 -2.07 -12.61 -15.41
C ARG A 51 -1.03 -11.51 -15.51
N LYS A 52 -0.45 -11.33 -16.71
CA LYS A 52 0.54 -10.28 -17.01
C LYS A 52 -0.08 -8.89 -17.12
N GLU A 53 -0.78 -8.47 -16.08
CA GLU A 53 -1.31 -7.12 -15.95
C GLU A 53 -0.52 -6.36 -14.90
N MET A 54 -0.38 -5.06 -15.12
CA MET A 54 0.23 -4.18 -14.14
C MET A 54 -0.65 -4.16 -12.89
N PRO A 55 -0.12 -4.47 -11.70
CA PRO A 55 -0.88 -4.35 -10.47
C PRO A 55 -1.12 -2.87 -10.16
N ASP A 56 -2.25 -2.58 -9.54
CA ASP A 56 -2.59 -1.23 -9.09
C ASP A 56 -2.45 -1.10 -7.57
N ILE A 57 -2.04 0.08 -7.10
CA ILE A 57 -1.87 0.40 -5.68
C ILE A 57 -2.62 1.70 -5.40
N ASP A 58 -3.82 1.55 -4.88
CA ASP A 58 -4.63 2.67 -4.39
C ASP A 58 -4.21 3.07 -2.97
N MET A 59 -4.06 4.37 -2.74
CA MET A 59 -3.79 4.96 -1.43
C MET A 59 -4.87 5.99 -1.10
N ASP A 60 -5.44 5.89 0.10
CA ASP A 60 -6.22 6.97 0.70
C ASP A 60 -5.28 7.85 1.53
N PHE A 61 -5.58 9.15 1.57
CA PHE A 61 -4.85 10.13 2.36
C PHE A 61 -5.84 10.87 3.26
N GLN A 62 -5.30 11.51 4.31
CA GLN A 62 -6.04 12.42 5.16
C GLN A 62 -6.80 13.45 4.31
N ASP A 63 -8.12 13.56 4.53
CA ASP A 63 -9.05 14.26 3.63
C ASP A 63 -8.68 15.74 3.42
N ASP A 64 -8.43 16.47 4.51
CA ASP A 64 -8.07 17.89 4.52
C ASP A 64 -6.64 18.19 4.03
N ARG A 65 -5.82 17.16 3.81
CA ARG A 65 -4.41 17.27 3.40
C ARG A 65 -4.08 16.54 2.10
N ARG A 66 -5.10 15.98 1.42
CA ARG A 66 -4.91 15.17 0.21
C ARG A 66 -4.25 15.95 -0.93
N GLU A 67 -4.53 17.25 -1.04
CA GLU A 67 -3.95 18.11 -2.09
C GLU A 67 -2.45 18.40 -1.88
N GLU A 68 -1.89 18.10 -0.70
CA GLU A 68 -0.45 18.25 -0.42
C GLU A 68 0.42 17.13 -0.99
N VAL A 69 -0.18 16.01 -1.40
CA VAL A 69 0.47 14.74 -1.77
C VAL A 69 0.56 14.60 -3.29
#